data_AF-A0A7K0YP36-F1
#
_entry.id   AF-A0A7K0YP36-F1
#
_cell.length_a   1.000
_cell.length_b   1.000
_cell.length_c   1.000
_cell.angle_alpha   90.00
_cell.angle_beta   90.00
_cell.angle_gamma   90.00
#
_symmetry.space_group_name_H-M   'P 1'
#
loop_
_entity.id
_entity.type
_entity.pdbx_description
1 polymer ?
#
loop_
_entity_poly.entity_id
_entity_poly.type
_entity_poly.pdbx_seq_one_letter_code
_entity_poly.pdbx_strand_id
1 'polypeptide(L)'
;LTQEVSLAGRFVVLIPNSRTYGISKRLPDDVRKRLRSILDRVKPEQHGLIVRTAAEAATEHELQADMTRLLDQWAAIEAKAAKAGGPTLLYREPPLAVRVIREEFNSDYRGVIIDDHQLFEDVHSYVSAFNPELADRVEYFDPAVEGLPIFEKNHVHEQIHKALDRKVWLPSGGSLIIEHTEALTVIDVNTGRNVGTSNLEATVFANNLEAAEEVAHQLRLRDIGGIIVIDFIDMEIKENRRKVVDAFKSALSRDKTRTQVFDISELGLVEMTRKRIGEGLLTNFADQCPNCEGRGIQVNHDLLN
;
A
#
# COMPACT_ATOMS: atom_id res chain seq x y z
N LEU A 1 17.23 -11.05 15.28
CA LEU A 1 17.38 -12.49 14.97
C LEU A 1 16.36 -13.25 15.80
N THR A 2 15.63 -14.20 15.20
CA THR A 2 14.66 -15.05 15.90
C THR A 2 14.88 -16.51 15.47
N GLN A 3 14.57 -17.46 16.36
CA GLN A 3 14.52 -18.88 16.04
C GLN A 3 13.15 -19.30 15.50
N GLU A 4 12.14 -18.43 15.64
CA GLU A 4 10.81 -18.62 15.07
C GLU A 4 10.82 -18.18 13.60
N VAL A 5 11.19 -19.12 12.72
CA VAL A 5 11.17 -18.89 11.26
C VAL A 5 9.73 -18.76 10.79
N SER A 6 9.48 -17.82 9.88
CA SER A 6 8.22 -17.75 9.14
C SER A 6 8.51 -17.59 7.66
N LEU A 7 7.77 -18.32 6.82
CA LEU A 7 7.87 -18.24 5.37
C LEU A 7 6.59 -17.60 4.85
N ALA A 8 6.70 -16.36 4.38
CA ALA A 8 5.57 -15.61 3.87
C ALA A 8 5.28 -15.98 2.42
N GLY A 9 4.08 -16.53 2.18
CA GLY A 9 3.44 -16.62 0.87
C GLY A 9 2.51 -15.43 0.61
N ARG A 10 1.76 -15.51 -0.49
CA ARG A 10 0.79 -14.46 -0.86
C ARG A 10 -0.45 -14.51 0.01
N PHE A 11 -1.01 -15.70 0.20
CA PHE A 11 -2.27 -15.92 0.92
C PHE A 11 -2.04 -16.44 2.32
N VAL A 12 -0.94 -17.17 2.54
CA VAL A 12 -0.64 -17.78 3.83
C VAL A 12 0.80 -17.53 4.26
N VAL A 13 1.04 -17.62 5.57
CA VAL A 13 2.37 -17.62 6.17
C VAL A 13 2.55 -18.95 6.89
N LEU A 14 3.53 -19.74 6.45
CA LEU A 14 3.90 -20.99 7.09
C LEU A 14 4.82 -20.68 8.28
N ILE A 15 4.53 -21.28 9.44
CA ILE A 15 5.40 -21.20 10.62
C ILE A 15 5.88 -22.61 10.91
N PRO A 16 7.07 -23.01 10.43
CA PRO A 16 7.55 -24.37 10.62
C PRO A 16 7.62 -24.75 12.10
N ASN A 17 7.38 -26.03 12.39
CA ASN A 17 7.48 -26.63 13.72
C ASN A 17 6.68 -25.90 14.81
N SER A 18 5.53 -25.33 14.45
CA SER A 18 4.66 -24.56 15.34
C SER A 18 3.22 -25.07 15.28
N ARG A 19 2.43 -24.84 16.33
CA ARG A 19 0.97 -25.09 16.34
C ARG A 19 0.16 -23.81 16.12
N THR A 20 0.81 -22.69 15.89
CA THR A 20 0.13 -21.40 15.68
C THR A 20 -0.84 -21.51 14.51
N TYR A 21 -2.10 -21.16 14.74
CA TYR A 21 -3.11 -21.07 13.70
C TYR A 21 -3.84 -19.74 13.81
N GLY A 22 -3.75 -18.91 12.77
CA GLY A 22 -4.37 -17.59 12.74
C GLY A 22 -5.08 -17.35 11.42
N ILE A 23 -6.24 -16.69 11.46
CA ILE A 23 -6.88 -16.13 10.26
C ILE A 23 -7.04 -14.64 10.50
N SER A 24 -6.68 -13.82 9.51
CA SER A 24 -6.79 -12.35 9.59
C SER A 24 -8.16 -11.92 10.12
N LYS A 25 -8.15 -11.04 11.13
CA LYS A 25 -9.38 -10.46 11.71
C LYS A 25 -10.07 -9.46 10.76
N ARG A 26 -9.40 -9.07 9.66
CA ARG A 26 -9.98 -8.19 8.63
C ARG A 26 -10.94 -8.94 7.70
N LEU A 27 -10.94 -10.28 7.74
CA LEU A 27 -11.79 -11.11 6.88
C LEU A 27 -13.18 -11.34 7.51
N PRO A 28 -14.26 -11.28 6.71
CA PRO A 28 -15.61 -11.64 7.14
C PRO A 28 -15.72 -13.07 7.71
N ASP A 29 -16.65 -13.29 8.64
CA ASP A 29 -16.80 -14.57 9.38
C ASP A 29 -17.04 -15.78 8.47
N ASP A 30 -17.85 -15.60 7.43
CA ASP A 30 -18.15 -16.60 6.41
C ASP A 30 -16.89 -16.97 5.59
N VAL A 31 -16.12 -15.96 5.18
CA VAL A 31 -14.83 -16.15 4.49
C VAL A 31 -13.84 -16.90 5.40
N ARG A 32 -13.76 -16.53 6.68
CA ARG A 32 -12.89 -17.21 7.65
C ARG A 32 -13.23 -18.69 7.81
N LYS A 33 -14.53 -19.04 7.83
CA LYS A 33 -15.00 -20.43 7.88
C LYS A 33 -14.62 -21.20 6.60
N ARG A 34 -14.84 -20.60 5.43
CA ARG A 34 -14.45 -21.18 4.13
C ARG A 34 -12.96 -21.50 4.08
N LEU A 35 -12.11 -20.50 4.38
CA LEU A 35 -10.65 -20.63 4.32
C LEU A 35 -10.14 -21.68 5.32
N ARG A 36 -10.71 -21.74 6.53
CA ARG A 36 -10.39 -22.77 7.51
C ARG A 36 -10.67 -24.17 6.98
N SER A 37 -11.86 -24.39 6.41
CA SER A 37 -12.25 -25.69 5.86
C SER A 37 -11.33 -26.17 4.72
N ILE A 38 -10.80 -25.25 3.92
CA ILE A 38 -9.87 -25.58 2.83
C ILE A 38 -8.48 -25.90 3.41
N LEU A 39 -7.94 -25.00 4.22
CA LEU A 39 -6.55 -25.09 4.68
C LEU A 39 -6.32 -26.22 5.69
N ASP A 40 -7.33 -26.61 6.45
CA ASP A 40 -7.24 -27.77 7.35
C ASP A 40 -7.05 -29.10 6.59
N ARG A 41 -7.38 -29.16 5.29
CA ARG A 41 -7.13 -30.35 4.44
C ARG A 41 -5.71 -30.40 3.87
N VAL A 42 -5.05 -29.26 3.76
CA VAL A 42 -3.80 -29.09 3.00
C VAL A 42 -2.60 -28.91 3.93
N LYS A 43 -2.83 -28.34 5.11
CA LYS A 43 -1.80 -28.01 6.10
C LYS A 43 -1.35 -29.27 6.86
N PRO A 44 -0.03 -29.58 6.89
CA PRO A 44 0.50 -30.61 7.78
C PRO A 44 0.35 -30.25 9.26
N GLU A 45 0.04 -31.24 10.12
CA GLU A 45 -0.17 -31.02 11.57
C GLU A 45 1.04 -30.43 12.30
N GLN A 46 2.23 -30.69 11.77
CA GLN A 46 3.52 -30.32 12.34
C GLN A 46 3.96 -28.87 12.10
N HIS A 47 3.22 -28.11 11.30
CA HIS A 47 3.53 -26.71 11.02
C HIS A 47 2.39 -25.79 11.42
N GLY A 48 2.69 -24.53 11.67
CA GLY A 48 1.78 -23.43 11.97
C GLY A 48 1.38 -22.69 10.70
N LEU A 49 0.26 -21.95 10.75
CA LEU A 49 -0.30 -21.26 9.59
C LEU A 49 -0.97 -19.95 10.00
N ILE A 50 -0.68 -18.87 9.28
CA ILE A 50 -1.43 -17.62 9.37
C ILE A 50 -2.01 -17.28 7.99
N VAL A 51 -3.32 -17.06 7.92
CA VAL A 51 -4.03 -16.69 6.70
C VAL A 51 -4.10 -15.16 6.57
N ARG A 52 -3.57 -14.63 5.46
CA ARG A 52 -3.51 -13.19 5.13
C ARG A 52 -4.85 -12.71 4.58
N THR A 53 -5.12 -11.41 4.65
CA THR A 53 -6.34 -10.80 4.07
C THR A 53 -6.43 -10.99 2.55
N ALA A 54 -5.29 -11.10 1.86
CA ALA A 54 -5.26 -11.38 0.42
C ALA A 54 -5.95 -12.71 0.04
N ALA A 55 -6.15 -13.62 1.00
CA ALA A 55 -6.84 -14.90 0.78
C ALA A 55 -8.36 -14.77 0.60
N GLU A 56 -8.95 -13.58 0.80
CA GLU A 56 -10.41 -13.38 0.80
C GLU A 56 -11.10 -13.98 -0.42
N ALA A 57 -10.61 -13.65 -1.61
CA ALA A 57 -11.12 -14.14 -2.90
C ALA A 57 -10.34 -15.33 -3.45
N ALA A 58 -9.34 -15.85 -2.74
CA ALA A 58 -8.50 -16.93 -3.24
C ALA A 58 -9.30 -18.23 -3.41
N THR A 59 -9.04 -18.89 -4.53
CA THR A 59 -9.57 -20.21 -4.86
C THR A 59 -8.87 -21.30 -4.04
N GLU A 60 -9.47 -22.49 -3.95
CA GLU A 60 -8.85 -23.63 -3.27
C GLU A 60 -7.53 -24.04 -3.93
N HIS A 61 -7.47 -24.03 -5.26
CA HIS A 61 -6.26 -24.32 -6.02
C HIS A 61 -5.12 -23.34 -5.70
N GLU A 62 -5.41 -22.04 -5.68
CA GLU A 62 -4.45 -21.00 -5.32
C GLU A 62 -3.91 -21.13 -3.89
N LEU A 63 -4.77 -21.47 -2.93
CA LEU A 63 -4.36 -21.71 -1.54
C LEU A 63 -3.48 -22.96 -1.41
N GLN A 64 -3.82 -24.03 -2.14
CA GLN A 64 -3.03 -25.24 -2.20
C GLN A 64 -1.66 -24.99 -2.81
N ALA A 65 -1.59 -24.28 -3.94
CA ALA A 65 -0.35 -23.92 -4.61
C ALA A 65 0.58 -23.09 -3.70
N ASP A 66 0.04 -22.07 -3.00
CA ASP A 66 0.84 -21.26 -2.06
C ASP A 66 1.38 -22.11 -0.89
N MET A 67 0.54 -22.99 -0.32
CA MET A 67 0.95 -23.87 0.77
C MET A 67 2.04 -24.86 0.33
N THR A 68 1.84 -25.59 -0.77
CA THR A 68 2.78 -26.59 -1.29
C THR A 68 4.15 -25.96 -1.53
N ARG A 69 4.19 -24.78 -2.16
CA ARG A 69 5.43 -24.04 -2.40
C ARG A 69 6.17 -23.70 -1.11
N LEU A 70 5.45 -23.26 -0.07
CA LEU A 70 6.07 -22.94 1.23
C LEU A 70 6.61 -24.19 1.93
N LEU A 71 5.95 -25.34 1.77
CA LEU A 71 6.42 -26.63 2.29
C LEU A 71 7.67 -27.10 1.55
N ASP A 72 7.68 -27.04 0.21
CA ASP A 72 8.86 -27.39 -0.60
C ASP A 72 10.05 -26.49 -0.28
N GLN A 73 9.78 -25.19 -0.11
CA GLN A 73 10.77 -24.21 0.31
C GLN A 73 11.33 -24.54 1.70
N TRP A 74 10.49 -24.93 2.65
CA TRP A 74 10.93 -25.34 3.98
C TRP A 74 11.76 -26.63 3.93
N ALA A 75 11.32 -27.63 3.17
CA ALA A 75 12.05 -28.88 2.99
C ALA A 75 13.45 -28.65 2.39
N ALA A 76 13.57 -27.73 1.42
CA ALA A 76 14.85 -27.32 0.85
C ALA A 76 15.75 -26.63 1.89
N ILE A 77 15.19 -25.78 2.75
CA ILE A 77 15.91 -25.13 3.86
C ILE A 77 16.42 -26.17 4.85
N GLU A 78 15.57 -27.12 5.28
CA GLU A 78 15.95 -28.19 6.21
C GLU A 78 17.04 -29.09 5.63
N ALA A 79 16.90 -29.51 4.37
CA ALA A 79 17.90 -30.33 3.69
C ALA A 79 19.27 -29.63 3.59
N LYS A 80 19.27 -28.31 3.38
CA LYS A 80 20.50 -27.51 3.33
C LYS A 80 21.09 -27.28 4.72
N ALA A 81 20.24 -27.07 5.73
CA ALA A 81 20.65 -26.91 7.12
C ALA A 81 21.32 -28.19 7.66
N ALA A 82 20.75 -29.37 7.37
CA ALA A 82 21.28 -30.65 7.80
C ALA A 82 22.67 -30.95 7.23
N LYS A 83 23.02 -30.39 6.06
CA LYS A 83 24.32 -30.54 5.41
C LYS A 83 25.32 -29.45 5.77
N ALA A 84 24.90 -28.41 6.49
CA ALA A 84 25.74 -27.27 6.79
C ALA A 84 26.74 -27.60 7.93
N GLY A 85 28.04 -27.50 7.65
CA GLY A 85 29.10 -27.69 8.65
C GLY A 85 29.49 -26.42 9.42
N GLY A 86 28.76 -25.32 9.23
CA GLY A 86 29.07 -24.01 9.83
C GLY A 86 28.10 -22.92 9.36
N PRO A 87 28.33 -21.64 9.73
CA PRO A 87 27.48 -20.53 9.33
C PRO A 87 27.39 -20.42 7.80
N THR A 88 26.20 -20.59 7.25
CA THR A 88 25.95 -20.51 5.81
C THR A 88 24.56 -19.94 5.52
N LEU A 89 24.41 -19.28 4.37
CA LEU A 89 23.13 -18.77 3.91
C LEU A 89 22.24 -19.93 3.48
N LEU A 90 21.20 -20.24 4.25
CA LEU A 90 20.24 -21.28 3.91
C LEU A 90 19.27 -20.82 2.83
N TYR A 91 18.65 -19.67 3.05
CA TYR A 91 17.66 -19.07 2.16
C TYR A 91 17.83 -17.55 2.12
N ARG A 92 17.65 -16.98 0.92
CA ARG A 92 17.64 -15.55 0.68
C ARG A 92 16.23 -15.17 0.25
N GLU A 93 15.64 -14.18 0.90
CA GLU A 93 14.38 -13.65 0.40
C GLU A 93 14.54 -13.08 -1.01
N PRO A 94 13.53 -13.24 -1.87
CA PRO A 94 13.53 -12.63 -3.19
C PRO A 94 13.73 -11.11 -3.10
N PRO A 95 14.27 -10.48 -4.16
CA PRO A 95 14.34 -9.04 -4.28
C PRO A 95 12.98 -8.37 -4.03
N LEU A 96 13.01 -7.10 -3.62
CA LEU A 96 11.80 -6.33 -3.28
C LEU A 96 10.77 -6.37 -4.42
N ALA A 97 11.20 -6.22 -5.67
CA ALA A 97 10.31 -6.26 -6.83
C ALA A 97 9.50 -7.55 -6.91
N VAL A 98 10.15 -8.73 -6.80
CA VAL A 98 9.46 -10.03 -6.80
C VAL A 98 8.48 -10.13 -5.62
N ARG A 99 8.85 -9.63 -4.45
CA ARG A 99 7.97 -9.61 -3.27
C ARG A 99 6.75 -8.72 -3.47
N VAL A 100 6.91 -7.55 -4.08
CA VAL A 100 5.81 -6.63 -4.40
C VAL A 100 4.89 -7.27 -5.43
N ILE A 101 5.41 -7.83 -6.52
CA ILE A 101 4.59 -8.52 -7.53
C ILE A 101 3.81 -9.66 -6.90
N ARG A 102 4.45 -10.50 -6.07
CA ARG A 102 3.75 -11.56 -5.35
C ARG A 102 2.57 -11.05 -4.53
N GLU A 103 2.72 -9.91 -3.87
CA GLU A 103 1.75 -9.40 -2.89
C GLU A 103 0.67 -8.50 -3.49
N GLU A 104 0.97 -7.83 -4.61
CA GLU A 104 0.08 -6.88 -5.25
C GLU A 104 -0.55 -7.40 -6.55
N PHE A 105 0.21 -8.11 -7.39
CA PHE A 105 -0.20 -8.39 -8.76
C PHE A 105 -1.39 -9.33 -8.83
N ASN A 106 -2.49 -8.86 -9.39
CA ASN A 106 -3.76 -9.58 -9.48
C ASN A 106 -4.50 -9.19 -10.77
N SER A 107 -5.72 -9.71 -10.97
CA SER A 107 -6.53 -9.47 -12.16
C SER A 107 -6.85 -7.99 -12.45
N ASP A 108 -6.83 -7.13 -11.43
CA ASP A 108 -7.12 -5.70 -11.54
C ASP A 108 -5.96 -4.93 -12.20
N TYR A 109 -4.77 -5.54 -12.26
CA TYR A 109 -3.61 -4.97 -12.93
C TYR A 109 -3.59 -5.38 -14.40
N ARG A 110 -3.35 -4.41 -15.28
CA ARG A 110 -3.20 -4.66 -16.73
C ARG A 110 -2.03 -5.58 -17.04
N GLY A 111 -0.90 -5.36 -16.37
CA GLY A 111 0.32 -6.15 -16.54
C GLY A 111 1.48 -5.60 -15.73
N VAL A 112 2.62 -6.28 -15.85
CA VAL A 112 3.88 -5.95 -15.20
C VAL A 112 4.93 -5.81 -16.29
N ILE A 113 5.50 -4.62 -16.42
CA ILE A 113 6.50 -4.32 -17.43
C ILE A 113 7.86 -4.22 -16.73
N ILE A 114 8.86 -4.96 -17.20
CA ILE A 114 10.18 -5.05 -16.57
C ILE A 114 11.27 -4.85 -17.63
N ASP A 115 12.21 -3.93 -17.39
CA ASP A 115 13.33 -3.63 -18.29
C ASP A 115 14.65 -4.33 -17.93
N ASP A 116 14.72 -4.99 -16.77
CA ASP A 116 15.82 -5.88 -16.39
C ASP A 116 15.49 -7.35 -16.74
N HIS A 117 16.33 -7.97 -17.58
CA HIS A 117 16.08 -9.32 -18.10
C HIS A 117 16.08 -10.38 -16.99
N GLN A 118 16.98 -10.29 -16.01
CA GLN A 118 17.05 -11.29 -14.94
C GLN A 118 15.81 -11.21 -14.05
N LEU A 119 15.38 -9.99 -13.69
CA LEU A 119 14.18 -9.77 -12.92
C LEU A 119 12.92 -10.20 -13.69
N PHE A 120 12.86 -9.99 -15.00
CA PHE A 120 11.77 -10.48 -15.84
C PHE A 120 11.64 -12.00 -15.74
N GLU A 121 12.73 -12.75 -15.92
CA GLU A 121 12.74 -14.22 -15.81
C GLU A 121 12.31 -14.68 -14.41
N ASP A 122 12.84 -14.05 -13.36
CA ASP A 122 12.49 -14.37 -11.97
C ASP A 122 11.00 -14.13 -11.68
N VAL A 123 10.45 -13.00 -12.15
CA VAL A 123 9.04 -12.63 -11.96
C VAL A 123 8.13 -13.51 -12.82
N HIS A 124 8.46 -13.73 -14.09
CA HIS A 124 7.68 -14.55 -15.00
C HIS A 124 7.61 -16.00 -14.51
N SER A 125 8.73 -16.57 -14.08
CA SER A 125 8.79 -17.92 -13.48
C SER A 125 7.92 -18.00 -12.21
N TYR A 126 7.99 -16.98 -11.34
CA TYR A 126 7.18 -16.93 -10.13
C TYR A 126 5.68 -16.85 -10.45
N VAL A 127 5.27 -15.94 -11.33
CA VAL A 127 3.86 -15.75 -11.71
C VAL A 127 3.34 -16.99 -12.44
N SER A 128 4.11 -17.59 -13.35
CA SER A 128 3.74 -18.83 -14.05
C SER A 128 3.49 -19.99 -13.10
N ALA A 129 4.29 -20.12 -12.04
CA ALA A 129 4.10 -21.17 -11.04
C ALA A 129 2.86 -20.93 -10.15
N PHE A 130 2.48 -19.67 -9.92
CA PHE A 130 1.48 -19.29 -8.91
C PHE A 130 0.10 -18.95 -9.49
N ASN A 131 0.09 -18.17 -10.56
CA ASN A 131 -1.10 -17.73 -11.26
C ASN A 131 -0.81 -17.71 -12.77
N PRO A 132 -0.85 -18.88 -13.43
CA PRO A 132 -0.56 -19.01 -14.86
C PRO A 132 -1.39 -18.09 -15.74
N GLU A 133 -2.62 -17.76 -15.34
CA GLU A 133 -3.51 -16.86 -16.09
C GLU A 133 -3.01 -15.41 -16.15
N LEU A 134 -2.10 -15.03 -15.24
CA LEU A 134 -1.47 -13.72 -15.23
C LEU A 134 -0.05 -13.73 -15.83
N ALA A 135 0.50 -14.89 -16.19
CA ALA A 135 1.86 -15.01 -16.71
C ALA A 135 2.04 -14.21 -18.02
N ASP A 136 1.06 -14.32 -18.92
CA ASP A 136 1.06 -13.61 -20.21
C ASP A 136 0.98 -12.08 -20.08
N ARG A 137 0.72 -11.56 -18.87
CA ARG A 137 0.69 -10.12 -18.57
C ARG A 137 2.02 -9.60 -18.02
N VAL A 138 3.02 -10.47 -17.84
CA VAL A 138 4.38 -10.08 -17.48
C VAL A 138 5.15 -9.90 -18.78
N GLU A 139 5.54 -8.67 -19.09
CA GLU A 139 6.15 -8.28 -20.36
C GLU A 139 7.58 -7.78 -20.12
N TYR A 140 8.52 -8.28 -20.93
CA TYR A 140 9.86 -7.75 -21.00
C TYR A 140 9.86 -6.49 -21.86
N PHE A 141 10.42 -5.41 -21.33
CA PHE A 141 10.60 -4.14 -22.02
C PHE A 141 12.06 -3.99 -22.43
N ASP A 142 12.32 -3.93 -23.73
CA ASP A 142 13.67 -3.67 -24.23
C ASP A 142 13.79 -2.17 -24.60
N PRO A 143 14.50 -1.35 -23.80
CA PRO A 143 14.69 0.06 -24.11
C PRO A 143 15.36 0.31 -25.46
N ALA A 144 16.18 -0.63 -25.97
CA ALA A 144 16.86 -0.50 -27.25
C ALA A 144 15.89 -0.69 -28.44
N VAL A 145 14.87 -1.53 -28.29
CA VAL A 145 13.81 -1.71 -29.30
C VAL A 145 12.80 -0.58 -29.24
N GLU A 146 12.48 -0.13 -28.03
CA GLU A 146 11.40 0.83 -27.77
C GLU A 146 11.83 2.29 -27.91
N GLY A 147 13.14 2.55 -27.90
CA GLY A 147 13.73 3.86 -28.16
C GLY A 147 13.67 4.84 -26.99
N LEU A 148 13.01 4.50 -25.89
CA LEU A 148 12.91 5.29 -24.66
C LEU A 148 12.98 4.39 -23.42
N PRO A 149 13.49 4.89 -22.27
CA PRO A 149 13.42 4.19 -21.00
C PRO A 149 11.97 3.90 -20.57
N ILE A 150 11.77 2.80 -19.83
CA ILE A 150 10.44 2.33 -19.38
C ILE A 150 9.65 3.42 -18.65
N PHE A 151 10.30 4.19 -17.77
CA PHE A 151 9.64 5.23 -16.99
C PHE A 151 9.26 6.46 -17.81
N GLU A 152 9.99 6.76 -18.88
CA GLU A 152 9.65 7.84 -19.80
C GLU A 152 8.45 7.44 -20.66
N LYS A 153 8.49 6.23 -21.25
CA LYS A 153 7.37 5.71 -22.05
C LYS A 153 6.06 5.63 -21.25
N ASN A 154 6.13 5.36 -19.95
CA ASN A 154 4.97 5.25 -19.06
C ASN A 154 4.70 6.50 -18.22
N HIS A 155 5.36 7.63 -18.50
CA HIS A 155 5.16 8.90 -17.80
C HIS A 155 5.30 8.80 -16.26
N VAL A 156 6.14 7.90 -15.76
CA VAL A 156 6.33 7.66 -14.32
C VAL A 156 7.03 8.86 -13.68
N HIS A 157 8.00 9.46 -14.36
CA HIS A 157 8.70 10.65 -13.87
C HIS A 157 7.75 11.81 -13.58
N GLU A 158 6.84 12.10 -14.50
CA GLU A 158 5.83 13.16 -14.36
C GLU A 158 4.92 12.90 -13.15
N GLN A 159 4.53 11.64 -12.95
CA GLN A 159 3.74 11.23 -11.80
C GLN A 159 4.50 11.38 -10.48
N ILE A 160 5.80 11.07 -10.44
CA ILE A 160 6.65 11.27 -9.26
C ILE A 160 6.76 12.77 -8.94
N HIS A 161 7.03 13.61 -9.94
CA HIS A 161 7.08 15.07 -9.73
C HIS A 161 5.76 15.59 -9.15
N LYS A 162 4.63 15.16 -9.72
CA LYS A 162 3.30 15.52 -9.23
C LYS A 162 3.02 14.98 -7.82
N ALA A 163 3.59 13.83 -7.45
CA ALA A 163 3.49 13.25 -6.11
C ALA A 163 4.40 13.96 -5.08
N LEU A 164 5.42 14.69 -5.52
CA LEU A 164 6.26 15.54 -4.65
C LEU A 164 5.65 16.93 -4.43
N ASP A 165 4.76 17.38 -5.32
CA ASP A 165 4.09 18.67 -5.19
C ASP A 165 3.24 18.75 -3.92
N ARG A 166 3.29 19.91 -3.25
CA ARG A 166 2.44 20.21 -2.08
C ARG A 166 0.94 20.18 -2.43
N LYS A 167 0.59 20.60 -3.65
CA LYS A 167 -0.79 20.77 -4.11
C LYS A 167 -1.20 19.62 -5.02
N VAL A 168 -2.33 18.98 -4.73
CA VAL A 168 -2.94 17.92 -5.55
C VAL A 168 -4.26 18.43 -6.12
N TRP A 169 -4.44 18.34 -7.44
CA TRP A 169 -5.68 18.76 -8.09
C TRP A 169 -6.69 17.61 -8.12
N LEU A 170 -7.94 17.92 -7.75
CA LEU A 170 -9.07 17.01 -7.86
C LEU A 170 -9.70 17.11 -9.25
N PRO A 171 -10.19 16.00 -9.84
CA PRO A 171 -10.91 16.00 -11.12
C PRO A 171 -11.99 17.09 -11.26
N SER A 172 -12.76 17.39 -10.21
CA SER A 172 -13.79 18.45 -10.25
C SER A 172 -13.25 19.89 -10.22
N GLY A 173 -11.93 20.06 -10.12
CA GLY A 173 -11.24 21.35 -10.08
C GLY A 173 -10.94 21.88 -8.67
N GLY A 174 -11.34 21.15 -7.63
CA GLY A 174 -10.85 21.36 -6.26
C GLY A 174 -9.39 21.00 -6.09
N SER A 175 -8.85 21.14 -4.88
CA SER A 175 -7.47 20.75 -4.61
C SER A 175 -7.21 20.40 -3.15
N LEU A 176 -6.27 19.50 -2.92
CA LEU A 176 -5.70 19.21 -1.61
C LEU A 176 -4.38 19.95 -1.44
N ILE A 177 -4.12 20.44 -0.24
CA ILE A 177 -2.82 20.97 0.17
C ILE A 177 -2.28 20.08 1.29
N ILE A 178 -1.18 19.37 1.03
CA ILE A 178 -0.57 18.44 1.97
C ILE A 178 0.67 19.09 2.60
N GLU A 179 0.65 19.29 3.91
CA GLU A 179 1.75 19.90 4.66
C GLU A 179 2.28 18.99 5.75
N HIS A 180 3.60 18.86 5.79
CA HIS A 180 4.30 18.13 6.83
C HIS A 180 4.79 19.09 7.90
N THR A 181 4.40 18.83 9.16
CA THR A 181 4.99 19.48 10.34
C THR A 181 5.89 18.48 11.05
N GLU A 182 6.55 18.92 12.12
CA GLU A 182 7.40 18.05 12.95
C GLU A 182 6.61 16.87 13.55
N ALA A 183 5.39 17.11 14.03
CA ALA A 183 4.63 16.13 14.80
C ALA A 183 3.54 15.40 13.97
N LEU A 184 2.95 16.09 13.00
CA LEU A 184 1.79 15.60 12.25
C LEU A 184 1.76 16.10 10.81
N THR A 185 0.97 15.45 9.97
CA THR A 185 0.68 15.92 8.60
C THR A 185 -0.70 16.56 8.57
N VAL A 186 -0.82 17.75 7.99
CA VAL A 186 -2.09 18.46 7.78
C VAL A 186 -2.47 18.36 6.31
N ILE A 187 -3.74 18.09 6.02
CA ILE A 187 -4.27 18.08 4.67
C ILE A 187 -5.48 19.00 4.61
N ASP A 188 -5.40 20.05 3.80
CA ASP A 188 -6.45 21.04 3.63
C ASP A 188 -7.18 20.83 2.29
N VAL A 189 -8.52 20.86 2.31
CA VAL A 189 -9.37 20.63 1.14
C VAL A 189 -9.96 21.94 0.66
N ASN A 190 -9.64 22.32 -0.57
CA ASN A 190 -10.15 23.53 -1.21
C ASN A 190 -11.15 23.18 -2.33
N THR A 191 -12.21 23.99 -2.44
CA THR A 191 -13.10 23.97 -3.60
C THR A 191 -12.46 24.68 -4.79
N GLY A 192 -12.79 24.22 -6.00
CA GLY A 192 -12.39 24.87 -7.25
C GLY A 192 -13.26 26.08 -7.59
N ARG A 193 -12.94 26.75 -8.71
CA ARG A 193 -13.76 27.88 -9.22
C ARG A 193 -15.14 27.46 -9.74
N ASN A 194 -15.41 26.16 -9.94
CA ASN A 194 -16.67 25.63 -10.47
C ASN A 194 -17.73 25.45 -9.37
N VAL A 195 -18.04 26.52 -8.63
CA VAL A 195 -19.12 26.49 -7.65
C VAL A 195 -20.44 26.67 -8.41
N GLY A 196 -21.20 25.58 -8.58
CA GLY A 196 -22.50 25.63 -9.24
C GLY A 196 -23.43 26.63 -8.55
N THR A 197 -24.07 27.51 -9.32
CA THR A 197 -24.81 28.69 -8.82
C THR A 197 -26.05 28.38 -7.98
N SER A 198 -26.47 27.11 -7.83
CA SER A 198 -27.76 26.77 -7.22
C SER A 198 -27.74 25.76 -6.07
N ASN A 199 -26.61 25.10 -5.75
CA ASN A 199 -26.54 24.24 -4.54
C ASN A 199 -25.11 24.09 -4.00
N LEU A 200 -24.72 25.04 -3.13
CA LEU A 200 -23.40 25.07 -2.52
C LEU A 200 -23.12 23.83 -1.67
N GLU A 201 -24.08 23.43 -0.81
CA GLU A 201 -23.94 22.26 0.08
C GLU A 201 -23.72 20.97 -0.71
N ALA A 202 -24.47 20.74 -1.81
CA ALA A 202 -24.26 19.57 -2.65
C ALA A 202 -22.87 19.59 -3.33
N THR A 203 -22.40 20.77 -3.75
CA THR A 203 -21.07 20.93 -4.37
C THR A 203 -19.96 20.64 -3.37
N VAL A 204 -20.09 21.16 -2.14
CA VAL A 204 -19.15 20.91 -1.04
C VAL A 204 -19.11 19.43 -0.69
N PHE A 205 -20.28 18.79 -0.54
CA PHE A 205 -20.37 17.37 -0.23
C PHE A 205 -19.70 16.51 -1.31
N ALA A 206 -19.96 16.79 -2.59
CA ALA A 206 -19.32 16.08 -3.71
C ALA A 206 -17.79 16.26 -3.72
N ASN A 207 -17.31 17.49 -3.51
CA ASN A 207 -15.88 17.77 -3.45
C ASN A 207 -15.20 17.06 -2.26
N ASN A 208 -15.85 17.00 -1.09
CA ASN A 208 -15.31 16.30 0.08
C ASN A 208 -15.29 14.77 -0.11
N LEU A 209 -16.25 14.18 -0.83
CA LEU A 209 -16.20 12.75 -1.18
C LEU A 209 -15.02 12.43 -2.09
N GLU A 210 -14.81 13.26 -3.12
CA GLU A 210 -13.67 13.16 -4.03
C GLU A 210 -12.34 13.36 -3.29
N ALA A 211 -12.28 14.36 -2.41
CA ALA A 211 -11.14 14.61 -1.54
C ALA A 211 -10.86 13.42 -0.63
N ALA A 212 -11.88 12.77 -0.04
CA ALA A 212 -11.68 11.61 0.81
C ALA A 212 -11.01 10.44 0.06
N GLU A 213 -11.44 10.16 -1.16
CA GLU A 213 -10.82 9.13 -2.00
C GLU A 213 -9.37 9.48 -2.36
N GLU A 214 -9.13 10.73 -2.77
CA GLU A 214 -7.80 11.19 -3.18
C GLU A 214 -6.84 11.30 -1.99
N VAL A 215 -7.29 11.73 -0.80
CA VAL A 215 -6.48 11.69 0.42
C VAL A 215 -6.02 10.27 0.71
N ALA A 216 -6.94 9.29 0.70
CA ALA A 216 -6.58 7.90 0.94
C ALA A 216 -5.57 7.36 -0.10
N HIS A 217 -5.69 7.81 -1.35
CA HIS A 217 -4.73 7.51 -2.41
C HIS A 217 -3.35 8.13 -2.14
N GLN A 218 -3.28 9.44 -1.84
CA GLN A 218 -2.04 10.16 -1.58
C GLN A 218 -1.30 9.64 -0.34
N LEU A 219 -2.02 9.23 0.71
CA LEU A 219 -1.41 8.60 1.88
C LEU A 219 -0.64 7.33 1.53
N ARG A 220 -1.14 6.54 0.58
CA ARG A 220 -0.44 5.33 0.07
C ARG A 220 0.69 5.70 -0.88
N LEU A 221 0.41 6.57 -1.86
CA LEU A 221 1.37 6.97 -2.90
C LEU A 221 2.63 7.62 -2.31
N ARG A 222 2.45 8.48 -1.29
CA ARG A 222 3.53 9.23 -0.65
C ARG A 222 4.08 8.55 0.61
N ASP A 223 3.55 7.37 0.97
CA ASP A 223 3.80 6.67 2.24
C ASP A 223 3.75 7.58 3.49
N ILE A 224 2.68 8.36 3.62
CA ILE A 224 2.51 9.29 4.75
C ILE A 224 2.06 8.49 5.98
N GLY A 225 2.73 8.67 7.12
CA GLY A 225 2.39 7.98 8.36
C GLY A 225 2.61 8.81 9.61
N GLY A 226 2.01 8.37 10.71
CA GLY A 226 1.91 9.11 11.96
C GLY A 226 0.50 9.66 12.18
N ILE A 227 0.43 10.79 12.88
CA ILE A 227 -0.81 11.55 13.09
C ILE A 227 -1.07 12.39 11.85
N ILE A 228 -2.29 12.31 11.32
CA ILE A 228 -2.75 13.04 10.15
C ILE A 228 -4.04 13.75 10.53
N VAL A 229 -4.13 15.03 10.20
CA VAL A 229 -5.32 15.87 10.39
C VAL A 229 -5.79 16.33 9.03
N ILE A 230 -7.06 16.15 8.73
CA ILE A 230 -7.68 16.53 7.45
C ILE A 230 -8.75 17.57 7.72
N ASP A 231 -8.62 18.73 7.10
CA ASP A 231 -9.56 19.83 7.13
C ASP A 231 -10.47 19.74 5.90
N PHE A 232 -11.62 19.09 6.06
CA PHE A 232 -12.65 19.04 5.02
C PHE A 232 -13.44 20.34 5.04
N ILE A 233 -13.95 20.74 3.88
CA ILE A 233 -14.79 21.94 3.78
C ILE A 233 -16.04 21.76 4.65
N ASP A 234 -16.40 22.80 5.40
CA ASP A 234 -17.55 22.80 6.30
C ASP A 234 -18.84 22.35 5.60
N MET A 235 -19.51 21.36 6.21
CA MET A 235 -20.81 20.85 5.77
C MET A 235 -21.84 21.06 6.88
N GLU A 236 -22.98 21.69 6.57
CA GLU A 236 -24.03 21.93 7.56
C GLU A 236 -24.74 20.62 7.95
N ILE A 237 -24.96 19.73 6.97
CA ILE A 237 -25.74 18.51 7.15
C ILE A 237 -24.88 17.43 7.84
N LYS A 238 -25.29 17.02 9.04
CA LYS A 238 -24.60 15.95 9.81
C LYS A 238 -24.49 14.62 9.06
N GLU A 239 -25.51 14.30 8.25
CA GLU A 239 -25.52 13.10 7.42
C GLU A 239 -24.42 13.13 6.33
N ASN A 240 -24.17 14.30 5.72
CA ASN A 240 -23.10 14.48 4.74
C ASN A 240 -21.73 14.25 5.38
N ARG A 241 -21.50 14.83 6.57
CA ARG A 241 -20.28 14.59 7.36
C ARG A 241 -20.02 13.10 7.60
N ARG A 242 -21.05 12.37 8.03
CA ARG A 242 -20.94 10.91 8.23
C ARG A 242 -20.61 10.18 6.93
N LYS A 243 -21.27 10.51 5.82
CA LYS A 243 -21.02 9.89 4.51
C LYS A 243 -19.58 10.12 4.02
N VAL A 244 -19.00 11.31 4.24
CA VAL A 244 -17.60 11.59 3.91
C VAL A 244 -16.65 10.72 4.73
N VAL A 245 -16.87 10.60 6.05
CA VAL A 245 -16.05 9.74 6.91
C VAL A 245 -16.18 8.26 6.50
N ASP A 246 -17.39 7.80 6.17
CA ASP A 246 -17.63 6.42 5.73
C ASP A 246 -16.96 6.15 4.38
N ALA A 247 -17.03 7.09 3.43
CA ALA A 247 -16.32 7.02 2.15
C ALA A 247 -14.80 6.98 2.37
N PHE A 248 -14.28 7.80 3.29
CA PHE A 248 -12.86 7.81 3.63
C PHE A 248 -12.40 6.48 4.25
N LYS A 249 -13.15 5.93 5.20
CA LYS A 249 -12.89 4.60 5.79
C LYS A 249 -12.93 3.51 4.73
N SER A 250 -13.87 3.58 3.77
CA SER A 250 -13.94 2.67 2.63
C SER A 250 -12.72 2.78 1.72
N ALA A 251 -12.29 3.99 1.36
CA ALA A 251 -11.10 4.22 0.54
C ALA A 251 -9.79 3.73 1.21
N LEU A 252 -9.70 3.87 2.54
CA LEU A 252 -8.60 3.36 3.36
C LEU A 252 -8.62 1.85 3.55
N SER A 253 -9.74 1.16 3.31
CA SER A 253 -9.79 -0.30 3.42
C SER A 253 -8.85 -1.01 2.43
N ARG A 254 -8.52 -0.33 1.32
CA ARG A 254 -7.51 -0.76 0.33
C ARG A 254 -6.08 -0.60 0.82
N ASP A 255 -5.86 0.14 1.92
CA ASP A 255 -4.54 0.31 2.51
C ASP A 255 -4.17 -0.90 3.38
N LYS A 256 -3.01 -1.50 3.09
CA LYS A 256 -2.49 -2.62 3.87
C LYS A 256 -1.99 -2.16 5.23
N THR A 257 -1.51 -0.92 5.33
CA THR A 257 -1.03 -0.31 6.57
C THR A 257 -2.17 -0.13 7.56
N ARG A 258 -1.89 -0.34 8.86
CA ARG A 258 -2.90 -0.17 9.90
C ARG A 258 -3.25 1.33 10.01
N THR A 259 -4.52 1.63 9.83
CA THR A 259 -5.11 2.95 10.00
C THR A 259 -6.13 2.95 11.14
N GLN A 260 -6.34 4.11 11.73
CA GLN A 260 -7.43 4.37 12.67
C GLN A 260 -7.94 5.78 12.39
N VAL A 261 -9.23 5.89 12.08
CA VAL A 261 -9.90 7.14 11.70
C VAL A 261 -10.95 7.46 12.76
N PHE A 262 -10.91 8.68 13.28
CA PHE A 262 -11.91 9.22 14.19
C PHE A 262 -13.01 9.95 13.39
N ASP A 263 -14.15 10.18 14.04
CA ASP A 263 -15.23 10.95 13.41
C ASP A 263 -14.84 12.44 13.33
N ILE A 264 -15.55 13.21 12.50
CA ILE A 264 -15.32 14.66 12.38
C ILE A 264 -15.53 15.32 13.74
N SER A 265 -14.50 16.04 14.21
CA SER A 265 -14.53 16.80 15.45
C SER A 265 -15.49 17.98 15.38
N GLU A 266 -15.75 18.62 16.52
CA GLU A 266 -16.55 19.86 16.56
C GLU A 266 -15.90 21.03 15.80
N LEU A 267 -14.58 20.95 15.56
CA LEU A 267 -13.82 21.91 14.77
C LEU A 267 -13.84 21.62 13.27
N GLY A 268 -14.59 20.61 12.79
CA GLY A 268 -14.64 20.24 11.37
C GLY A 268 -13.51 19.30 10.90
N LEU A 269 -12.52 19.04 11.77
CA LEU A 269 -11.34 18.26 11.43
C LEU A 269 -11.58 16.75 11.57
N VAL A 270 -11.01 15.97 10.64
CA VAL A 270 -10.87 14.51 10.76
C VAL A 270 -9.45 14.19 11.24
N GLU A 271 -9.37 13.48 12.36
CA GLU A 271 -8.13 12.97 12.90
C GLU A 271 -7.95 11.50 12.54
N MET A 272 -6.74 11.12 12.15
CA MET A 272 -6.40 9.72 11.94
C MET A 272 -4.96 9.40 12.30
N THR A 273 -4.70 8.13 12.53
CA THR A 273 -3.34 7.58 12.58
C THR A 273 -3.14 6.55 11.48
N ARG A 274 -1.96 6.58 10.86
CA ARG A 274 -1.49 5.54 9.93
C ARG A 274 -0.12 5.07 10.40
N LYS A 275 0.06 3.76 10.59
CA LYS A 275 1.35 3.20 11.06
C LYS A 275 2.48 3.60 10.09
N ARG A 276 3.59 4.14 10.61
CA ARG A 276 4.79 4.41 9.78
C ARG A 276 5.44 3.08 9.37
N ILE A 277 5.65 2.91 8.07
CA ILE A 277 6.35 1.76 7.48
C ILE A 277 7.68 2.18 6.83
N GLY A 278 7.76 3.39 6.27
CA GLY A 278 8.98 4.05 5.82
C GLY A 278 9.01 5.52 6.21
N GLU A 279 9.94 6.27 5.61
CA GLU A 279 10.14 7.70 5.87
C GLU A 279 9.23 8.61 5.02
N GLY A 280 8.52 8.06 4.03
CA GLY A 280 7.70 8.82 3.08
C GLY A 280 8.46 9.25 1.83
N LEU A 281 7.72 9.55 0.76
CA LEU A 281 8.29 9.92 -0.54
C LEU A 281 9.12 11.21 -0.45
N LEU A 282 8.57 12.26 0.17
CA LEU A 282 9.25 13.56 0.24
C LEU A 282 10.61 13.46 0.96
N THR A 283 10.67 12.78 2.11
CA THR A 283 11.90 12.60 2.89
C THR A 283 12.98 11.86 2.11
N ASN A 284 12.61 10.90 1.28
CA ASN A 284 13.58 10.13 0.48
C ASN A 284 14.12 10.92 -0.73
N PHE A 285 13.41 11.94 -1.20
CA PHE A 285 13.74 12.69 -2.42
C PHE A 285 14.07 14.17 -2.16
N ALA A 286 14.09 14.62 -0.89
CA ALA A 286 14.34 16.00 -0.54
C ALA A 286 15.24 16.12 0.69
N ASP A 287 16.18 17.05 0.61
CA ASP A 287 16.98 17.51 1.75
C ASP A 287 16.34 18.76 2.37
N GLN A 288 16.64 19.00 3.64
CA GLN A 288 16.22 20.21 4.34
C GLN A 288 16.80 21.46 3.64
N CYS A 289 15.95 22.46 3.38
CA CYS A 289 16.38 23.70 2.74
C CYS A 289 17.46 24.41 3.58
N PRO A 290 18.67 24.67 3.03
CA PRO A 290 19.77 25.25 3.80
C PRO A 290 19.54 26.72 4.16
N ASN A 291 18.63 27.43 3.47
CA ASN A 291 18.41 28.85 3.69
C ASN A 291 17.41 29.13 4.82
N CYS A 292 16.32 28.37 4.89
CA CYS A 292 15.30 28.54 5.92
C CYS A 292 15.31 27.44 6.98
N GLU A 293 16.20 26.44 6.86
CA GLU A 293 16.28 25.28 7.76
C GLU A 293 14.91 24.59 7.89
N GLY A 294 14.17 24.49 6.79
CA GLY A 294 12.82 23.89 6.77
C GLY A 294 11.70 24.79 7.31
N ARG A 295 11.96 26.03 7.74
CA ARG A 295 10.90 26.94 8.23
C ARG A 295 9.91 27.40 7.16
N GLY A 296 10.31 27.39 5.88
CA GLY A 296 9.49 27.90 4.77
C GLY A 296 9.27 29.43 4.79
N ILE A 297 9.87 30.15 5.74
CA ILE A 297 9.79 31.59 5.90
C ILE A 297 11.19 32.18 6.12
N GLN A 298 11.41 33.39 5.62
CA GLN A 298 12.62 34.17 5.89
C GLN A 298 12.26 35.34 6.81
N VAL A 299 12.89 35.40 7.97
CA VAL A 299 12.69 36.50 8.92
C VAL A 299 13.46 37.72 8.43
N ASN A 300 12.76 38.83 8.20
CA ASN A 300 13.41 40.10 7.92
C ASN A 300 13.90 40.73 9.22
N HIS A 301 15.19 40.55 9.53
CA HIS A 301 15.81 41.08 10.73
C HIS A 301 16.00 42.60 10.71
N ASP A 302 15.92 43.26 9.55
CA ASP A 302 15.99 44.73 9.47
C ASP A 302 14.74 45.39 10.08
N LEU A 303 13.61 44.68 10.13
CA LEU A 303 12.39 45.12 10.81
C LEU A 303 12.46 44.96 12.34
N LEU A 304 13.51 44.33 12.88
CA LEU A 304 13.72 44.14 14.31
C LEU A 304 14.62 45.22 14.93
N ASN A 305 15.22 46.08 14.11
CA ASN A 305 16.04 47.23 14.49
C ASN A 305 15.28 48.54 14.31
#